data_AF-A0A4Y7JLM5-F1
#
_entry.id   AF-A0A4Y7JLM5-F1
#
_cell.length_a   1.000
_cell.length_b   1.000
_cell.length_c   1.000
_cell.angle_alpha   90.00
_cell.angle_beta   90.00
_cell.angle_gamma   90.00
#
_symmetry.space_group_name_H-M   'P 1'
#
loop_
_entity.id
_entity.type
_entity.pdbx_description
1 polymer ?
#
loop_
_entity_poly.entity_id
_entity_poly.type
_entity_poly.pdbx_seq_one_letter_code
_entity_poly.pdbx_strand_id
1 'polypeptide(L)'
;MTMMNSGRTSEVVQNGGMLSKEQLIYLFSRFSYLTSQPGFVVVDVKKRISDAVKDKQEAVDITTASQEEILNDMGVDPRFGIACLGKVSHVYENDQDLMIKFYGFVAKEEIVCDEAELEPDELAEKMHFQHKLQEQQLQMLKHMRKFHPDDQSEILEKLRKQMENAKFDNNAAVLTSSQIQEIIRKKSSLPFTNAR
;
A
#
# COMPACT_ATOMS: atom_id res chain seq x y z
N MET A 1 -40.27 20.00 16.64
CA MET A 1 -38.81 20.08 16.56
C MET A 1 -38.28 18.67 16.81
N THR A 2 -38.15 17.90 15.72
CA THR A 2 -37.87 16.46 15.78
C THR A 2 -36.45 16.27 15.29
N MET A 3 -35.55 15.90 16.21
CA MET A 3 -34.18 15.47 15.91
C MET A 3 -34.26 14.26 14.98
N MET A 4 -33.89 14.42 13.71
CA MET A 4 -33.77 13.28 12.79
C MET A 4 -32.49 12.53 13.09
N ASN A 5 -32.74 11.28 13.48
CA ASN A 5 -31.87 10.17 13.76
C ASN A 5 -30.76 9.94 12.71
N SER A 6 -29.54 10.40 13.00
CA SER A 6 -28.33 10.16 12.19
C SER A 6 -27.74 8.74 12.35
N GLY A 7 -28.33 7.89 13.19
CA GLY A 7 -27.76 6.58 13.56
C GLY A 7 -28.23 5.37 12.76
N ARG A 8 -29.22 5.49 11.85
CA ARG A 8 -29.77 4.33 11.12
C ARG A 8 -29.13 4.04 9.76
N THR A 9 -28.31 4.94 9.23
CA THR A 9 -27.69 4.77 7.90
C THR A 9 -26.36 4.03 7.92
N SER A 10 -25.59 4.12 9.01
CA SER A 10 -24.30 3.40 9.15
C SER A 10 -24.48 1.88 9.29
N GLU A 11 -25.49 1.43 10.02
CA GLU A 11 -25.71 0.00 10.30
C GLU A 11 -25.99 -0.81 9.02
N VAL A 12 -26.65 -0.22 8.01
CA VAL A 12 -26.97 -0.94 6.76
C VAL A 12 -25.73 -1.14 5.88
N VAL A 13 -24.77 -0.22 5.95
CA VAL A 13 -23.58 -0.19 5.10
C VAL A 13 -22.45 -1.07 5.64
N GLN A 14 -22.49 -1.44 6.93
CA GLN A 14 -21.38 -2.12 7.64
C GLN A 14 -21.60 -3.61 7.92
N ASN A 15 -22.70 -4.19 7.43
CA ASN A 15 -23.13 -5.56 7.75
C ASN A 15 -22.17 -6.69 7.29
N GLY A 16 -21.17 -6.38 6.45
CA GLY A 16 -20.24 -7.37 5.89
C GLY A 16 -18.91 -7.53 6.64
N GLY A 17 -18.66 -6.78 7.72
CA GLY A 17 -17.37 -6.79 8.44
C GLY A 17 -16.19 -6.18 7.66
N MET A 18 -16.43 -5.71 6.43
CA MET A 18 -15.48 -5.07 5.52
C MET A 18 -16.20 -4.04 4.64
N LEU A 19 -15.48 -3.02 4.17
CA LEU A 19 -15.95 -2.13 3.11
C LEU A 19 -16.10 -2.89 1.79
N SER A 20 -17.14 -2.57 1.00
CA SER A 20 -17.29 -3.12 -0.34
C SER A 20 -16.20 -2.63 -1.29
N LYS A 21 -16.03 -3.34 -2.40
CA LYS A 21 -15.09 -2.97 -3.47
C LYS A 21 -15.38 -1.55 -4.00
N GLU A 22 -16.65 -1.22 -4.18
CA GLU A 22 -17.09 0.09 -4.67
C GLU A 22 -16.73 1.20 -3.68
N GLN A 23 -16.90 0.96 -2.39
CA GLN A 23 -16.55 1.91 -1.34
C GLN A 23 -15.03 2.14 -1.25
N LEU A 24 -14.23 1.07 -1.35
CA LEU A 24 -12.78 1.18 -1.41
C LEU A 24 -12.33 1.97 -2.63
N ILE A 25 -12.86 1.64 -3.82
CA ILE A 25 -12.52 2.35 -5.06
C ILE A 25 -12.93 3.83 -4.97
N TYR A 26 -14.09 4.14 -4.39
CA TYR A 26 -14.52 5.52 -4.16
C TYR A 26 -13.55 6.26 -3.25
N LEU A 27 -13.19 5.67 -2.10
CA LEU A 27 -12.22 6.24 -1.17
C LEU A 27 -10.90 6.55 -1.85
N PHE A 28 -10.33 5.58 -2.57
CA PHE A 28 -9.04 5.76 -3.27
C PHE A 28 -9.11 6.88 -4.30
N SER A 29 -10.19 6.92 -5.09
CA SER A 29 -10.38 7.91 -6.15
C SER A 29 -10.59 9.31 -5.59
N ARG A 30 -11.38 9.42 -4.52
CA ARG A 30 -11.67 10.70 -3.88
C ARG A 30 -10.45 11.27 -3.18
N PHE A 31 -9.70 10.44 -2.47
CA PHE A 31 -8.43 10.84 -1.84
C PHE A 31 -7.41 11.29 -2.90
N SER A 32 -7.26 10.52 -3.98
CA SER A 32 -6.37 10.89 -5.09
C SER A 32 -6.76 12.23 -5.73
N TYR A 33 -8.05 12.48 -5.91
CA TYR A 33 -8.55 13.76 -6.40
C TYR A 33 -8.18 14.90 -5.45
N LEU A 34 -8.49 14.79 -4.17
CA LEU A 34 -8.23 15.83 -3.16
C LEU A 34 -6.74 16.15 -3.02
N THR A 35 -5.88 15.16 -3.20
CA THR A 35 -4.42 15.29 -3.09
C THR A 35 -3.72 15.63 -4.41
N SER A 36 -4.44 15.74 -5.52
CA SER A 36 -3.88 16.08 -6.84
C SER A 36 -4.33 17.45 -7.37
N GLN A 37 -5.23 18.15 -6.68
CA GLN A 37 -5.69 19.47 -7.12
C GLN A 37 -4.72 20.59 -6.72
N PRO A 38 -4.34 21.49 -7.65
CA PRO A 38 -3.83 22.80 -7.29
C PRO A 38 -4.97 23.65 -6.69
N GLY A 39 -4.77 24.13 -5.45
CA GLY A 39 -5.79 24.64 -4.57
C GLY A 39 -6.63 25.82 -5.10
N PHE A 40 -7.88 25.56 -5.50
CA PHE A 40 -8.82 26.68 -5.65
C PHE A 40 -10.26 26.48 -5.14
N VAL A 41 -10.79 25.27 -4.87
CA VAL A 41 -12.22 25.20 -4.42
C VAL A 41 -12.58 24.09 -3.42
N VAL A 42 -11.64 23.27 -2.95
CA VAL A 42 -11.88 22.40 -1.79
C VAL A 42 -10.70 22.60 -0.87
N VAL A 43 -10.94 22.81 0.43
CA VAL A 43 -9.89 23.10 1.44
C VAL A 43 -8.64 22.29 1.11
N ASP A 44 -7.59 23.01 0.68
CA ASP A 44 -6.44 22.42 0.01
C ASP A 44 -5.78 21.42 0.97
N VAL A 45 -5.95 20.12 0.70
CA VAL A 45 -5.44 19.05 1.56
C VAL A 45 -3.92 19.16 1.64
N LYS A 46 -3.24 19.50 0.55
CA LYS A 46 -1.78 19.73 0.58
C LYS A 46 -1.41 20.91 1.47
N LYS A 47 -2.18 22.00 1.41
CA LYS A 47 -1.99 23.14 2.31
C LYS A 47 -2.24 22.75 3.78
N ARG A 48 -3.31 22.00 4.06
CA ARG A 48 -3.59 21.50 5.43
C ARG A 48 -2.43 20.67 5.96
N ILE A 49 -1.87 19.79 5.14
CA ILE A 49 -0.72 18.97 5.52
C ILE A 49 0.51 19.85 5.75
N SER A 50 0.84 20.75 4.82
CA SER A 50 1.98 21.67 4.96
C SER A 50 1.87 22.57 6.19
N ASP A 51 0.69 23.11 6.47
CA ASP A 51 0.47 23.97 7.64
C ASP A 51 0.56 23.14 8.95
N ALA A 52 0.05 21.92 8.96
CA ALA A 52 0.15 21.01 10.11
C ALA A 52 1.61 20.59 10.39
N VAL A 53 2.40 20.28 9.36
CA VAL A 53 3.82 19.94 9.50
C VAL A 53 4.61 21.12 10.06
N LYS A 54 4.33 22.36 9.62
CA LYS A 54 4.92 23.58 10.23
C LYS A 54 4.57 23.71 11.71
N ASP A 55 3.36 23.28 12.08
CA ASP A 55 2.88 23.23 13.47
C ASP A 55 3.35 21.96 14.22
N LYS A 56 4.27 21.18 13.63
CA LYS A 56 4.88 19.95 14.19
C LYS A 56 3.90 18.79 14.41
N GLN A 57 2.83 18.74 13.63
CA GLN A 57 1.98 17.57 13.51
C GLN A 57 2.51 16.64 12.41
N GLU A 58 2.19 15.35 12.49
CA GLU A 58 2.60 14.39 11.47
C GLU A 58 1.71 14.53 10.22
N ALA A 59 2.29 14.46 9.01
CA ALA A 59 1.51 14.58 7.78
C ALA A 59 0.45 13.46 7.68
N VAL A 60 0.78 12.29 8.21
CA VAL A 60 -0.09 11.11 8.25
C VAL A 60 -1.37 11.33 9.05
N ASP A 61 -1.36 12.17 10.09
CA ASP A 61 -2.57 12.48 10.85
C ASP A 61 -3.56 13.26 9.98
N ILE A 62 -3.06 14.13 9.11
CA ILE A 62 -3.88 14.94 8.21
C ILE A 62 -4.39 14.11 7.02
N THR A 63 -3.57 13.20 6.48
CA THR A 63 -4.04 12.27 5.44
C THR A 63 -5.09 11.32 6.02
N THR A 64 -4.89 10.83 7.24
CA THR A 64 -5.88 10.01 7.97
C THR A 64 -7.17 10.78 8.17
N ALA A 65 -7.12 12.01 8.70
CA ALA A 65 -8.31 12.85 8.86
C ALA A 65 -9.04 13.09 7.53
N SER A 66 -8.29 13.26 6.43
CA SER A 66 -8.89 13.38 5.09
C SER A 66 -9.58 12.09 4.64
N GLN A 67 -9.02 10.91 4.95
CA GLN A 67 -9.68 9.63 4.71
C GLN A 67 -10.95 9.49 5.57
N GLU A 68 -10.91 9.91 6.83
CA GLU A 68 -12.06 9.93 7.74
C GLU A 68 -13.20 10.83 7.24
N GLU A 69 -12.88 12.01 6.69
CA GLU A 69 -13.84 12.91 6.05
C GLU A 69 -14.55 12.23 4.86
N ILE A 70 -13.79 11.55 3.99
CA ILE A 70 -14.35 10.80 2.86
C ILE A 70 -15.23 9.63 3.33
N LEU A 71 -14.82 8.92 4.38
CA LEU A 71 -15.59 7.82 4.97
C LEU A 71 -16.91 8.32 5.54
N ASN A 72 -16.89 9.44 6.28
CA ASN A 72 -18.09 10.09 6.79
C ASN A 72 -19.05 10.51 5.66
N ASP A 73 -18.52 11.09 4.58
CA ASP A 73 -19.32 11.49 3.40
C ASP A 73 -20.02 10.29 2.74
N MET A 74 -19.40 9.10 2.81
CA MET A 74 -20.01 7.84 2.35
C MET A 74 -21.01 7.23 3.34
N GLY A 75 -21.20 7.83 4.52
CA GLY A 75 -22.02 7.28 5.60
C GLY A 75 -21.36 6.11 6.33
N VAL A 76 -20.04 6.01 6.27
CA VAL A 76 -19.23 4.96 6.91
C VAL A 76 -18.58 5.52 8.17
N ASP A 77 -18.70 4.81 9.29
CA ASP A 77 -17.93 5.11 10.50
C ASP A 77 -16.42 5.12 10.19
N PRO A 78 -15.70 6.23 10.47
CA PRO A 78 -14.30 6.35 10.11
C PRO A 78 -13.40 5.31 10.75
N ARG A 79 -13.62 4.97 12.03
CA ARG A 79 -12.81 3.98 12.74
C ARG A 79 -12.96 2.61 12.12
N PHE A 80 -14.18 2.22 11.75
CA PHE A 80 -14.45 1.02 10.98
C PHE A 80 -13.74 1.05 9.62
N GLY A 81 -13.87 2.14 8.86
CA GLY A 81 -13.29 2.26 7.52
C GLY A 81 -11.76 2.21 7.51
N ILE A 82 -11.11 2.92 8.43
CA ILE A 82 -9.64 2.86 8.60
C ILE A 82 -9.21 1.45 9.01
N ALA A 83 -9.92 0.81 9.94
CA ALA A 83 -9.64 -0.58 10.31
C ALA A 83 -9.82 -1.57 9.15
N CYS A 84 -10.69 -1.26 8.17
CA CYS A 84 -10.81 -2.03 6.94
C CYS A 84 -9.59 -1.89 6.03
N LEU A 85 -8.97 -0.71 5.91
CA LEU A 85 -7.78 -0.50 5.09
C LEU A 85 -6.64 -1.47 5.46
N GLY A 86 -6.42 -1.69 6.76
CA GLY A 86 -5.44 -2.67 7.26
C GLY A 86 -5.75 -4.14 6.96
N LYS A 87 -6.95 -4.45 6.44
CA LYS A 87 -7.41 -5.81 6.11
C LYS A 87 -7.57 -6.04 4.61
N VAL A 88 -7.46 -5.00 3.77
CA VAL A 88 -7.69 -5.08 2.32
C VAL A 88 -6.81 -6.15 1.67
N SER A 89 -5.52 -6.18 2.00
CA SER A 89 -4.57 -7.13 1.45
C SER A 89 -4.85 -8.59 1.79
N HIS A 90 -5.59 -8.85 2.87
CA HIS A 90 -5.99 -10.20 3.28
C HIS A 90 -7.35 -10.59 2.71
N VAL A 91 -8.33 -9.70 2.76
CA VAL A 91 -9.72 -9.98 2.33
C VAL A 91 -9.85 -10.02 0.80
N TYR A 92 -9.09 -9.19 0.10
CA TYR A 92 -9.17 -9.02 -1.36
C TYR A 92 -7.90 -9.46 -2.09
N GLU A 93 -7.09 -10.34 -1.49
CA GLU A 93 -5.81 -10.78 -2.07
C GLU A 93 -5.91 -11.33 -3.51
N ASN A 94 -7.05 -11.91 -3.86
CA ASN A 94 -7.32 -12.52 -5.17
C ASN A 94 -7.88 -11.53 -6.20
N ASP A 95 -8.26 -10.31 -5.81
CA ASP A 95 -8.78 -9.27 -6.70
C ASP A 95 -7.64 -8.34 -7.15
N GLN A 96 -6.94 -8.74 -8.22
CA GLN A 96 -5.75 -8.04 -8.69
C GLN A 96 -6.02 -6.56 -9.02
N ASP A 97 -7.14 -6.24 -9.66
CA ASP A 97 -7.48 -4.87 -10.02
C ASP A 97 -7.71 -3.99 -8.79
N LEU A 98 -8.35 -4.53 -7.76
CA LEU A 98 -8.53 -3.83 -6.50
C LEU A 98 -7.19 -3.67 -5.77
N MET A 99 -6.35 -4.70 -5.73
CA MET A 99 -5.04 -4.65 -5.09
C MET A 99 -4.10 -3.63 -5.76
N ILE A 100 -4.12 -3.53 -7.09
CA ILE A 100 -3.37 -2.49 -7.82
C ILE A 100 -3.81 -1.09 -7.40
N LYS A 101 -5.13 -0.86 -7.30
CA LYS A 101 -5.67 0.44 -6.87
C LYS A 101 -5.35 0.73 -5.41
N PHE A 102 -5.41 -0.28 -4.54
CA PHE A 102 -5.07 -0.14 -3.12
C PHE A 102 -3.61 0.24 -2.92
N TYR A 103 -2.66 -0.46 -3.54
CA TYR A 103 -1.25 -0.10 -3.43
C TYR A 103 -0.92 1.23 -4.10
N GLY A 104 -1.63 1.58 -5.18
CA GLY A 104 -1.53 2.92 -5.77
C GLY A 104 -2.02 4.02 -4.84
N PHE A 105 -3.08 3.75 -4.06
CA PHE A 105 -3.58 4.66 -3.02
C PHE A 105 -2.56 4.82 -1.87
N VAL A 106 -2.00 3.73 -1.35
CA VAL A 106 -0.97 3.78 -0.29
C VAL A 106 0.27 4.54 -0.76
N ALA A 107 0.76 4.26 -1.97
CA ALA A 107 1.91 4.99 -2.53
C ALA A 107 1.62 6.48 -2.73
N LYS A 108 0.38 6.84 -3.08
CA LYS A 108 -0.04 8.23 -3.22
C LYS A 108 -0.07 8.95 -1.87
N GLU A 109 -0.57 8.28 -0.82
CA GLU A 109 -0.51 8.81 0.54
C GLU A 109 0.94 9.05 0.99
N GLU A 110 1.84 8.10 0.77
CA GLU A 110 3.26 8.25 1.11
C GLU A 110 3.88 9.47 0.41
N ILE A 111 3.68 9.61 -0.90
CA ILE A 111 4.20 10.77 -1.66
C ILE A 111 3.65 12.09 -1.11
N VAL A 112 2.37 12.11 -0.73
CA VAL A 112 1.71 13.32 -0.22
C VAL A 112 2.27 13.72 1.15
N CYS A 113 2.58 12.74 2.01
CA CYS A 113 3.28 12.99 3.27
C CYS A 113 4.71 13.47 3.02
N ASP A 114 5.46 12.76 2.18
CA ASP A 114 6.85 13.10 1.84
C ASP A 114 6.97 14.52 1.25
N GLU A 115 6.06 14.90 0.35
CA GLU A 115 6.02 16.24 -0.25
C GLU A 115 5.84 17.36 0.79
N ALA A 116 5.23 17.05 1.94
CA ALA A 116 5.00 18.03 3.00
C ALA A 116 6.08 18.03 4.08
N GLU A 117 6.76 16.90 4.28
CA GLU A 117 7.77 16.71 5.33
C GLU A 117 9.21 16.95 4.86
N LEU A 118 9.50 16.65 3.60
CA LEU A 118 10.85 16.68 3.04
C LEU A 118 11.11 17.96 2.24
N GLU A 119 12.36 18.41 2.27
CA GLU A 119 12.82 19.44 1.35
C GLU A 119 12.90 18.88 -0.09
N PRO A 120 12.82 19.72 -1.14
CA PRO A 120 12.75 19.26 -2.52
C PRO A 120 13.89 18.32 -2.95
N ASP A 121 15.11 18.56 -2.45
CA ASP A 121 16.27 17.72 -2.76
C ASP A 121 16.18 16.34 -2.06
N GLU A 122 15.75 16.31 -0.80
CA GLU A 122 15.55 15.07 -0.03
C GLU A 122 14.42 14.22 -0.64
N LEU A 123 13.33 14.87 -1.05
CA LEU A 123 12.24 14.22 -1.78
C LEU A 123 12.73 13.64 -3.10
N ALA A 124 13.51 14.39 -3.88
CA ALA A 124 14.05 13.93 -5.16
C ALA A 124 14.98 12.72 -4.98
N GLU A 125 15.83 12.72 -3.96
CA GLU A 125 16.68 11.58 -3.61
C GLU A 125 15.86 10.35 -3.20
N LYS A 126 14.85 10.53 -2.33
CA LYS A 126 13.95 9.45 -1.91
C LYS A 126 13.20 8.85 -3.10
N MET A 127 12.63 9.68 -3.97
CA MET A 127 11.93 9.25 -5.18
C MET A 127 12.87 8.51 -6.14
N HIS A 128 14.10 9.00 -6.33
CA HIS A 128 15.08 8.33 -7.18
C HIS A 128 15.45 6.95 -6.65
N PHE A 129 15.69 6.84 -5.34
CA PHE A 129 15.99 5.59 -4.67
C PHE A 129 14.83 4.58 -4.79
N GLN A 130 13.59 5.01 -4.51
CA GLN A 130 12.40 4.17 -4.65
C GLN A 130 12.21 3.69 -6.09
N HIS A 131 12.36 4.57 -7.08
CA HIS A 131 12.25 4.22 -8.49
C HIS A 131 13.29 3.16 -8.89
N LYS A 132 14.55 3.34 -8.46
CA LYS A 132 15.62 2.36 -8.71
C LYS A 132 15.32 1.01 -8.08
N LEU A 133 14.80 1.00 -6.85
CA LEU A 133 14.42 -0.23 -6.17
C LEU A 133 13.28 -0.96 -6.90
N GLN A 134 12.23 -0.24 -7.31
CA GLN A 134 11.12 -0.80 -8.10
C GLN A 134 11.61 -1.39 -9.43
N GLU A 135 12.53 -0.71 -10.11
CA GLU A 135 13.14 -1.22 -11.33
C GLU A 135 13.89 -2.54 -11.07
N GLN A 136 14.67 -2.61 -9.99
CA GLN A 136 15.38 -3.83 -9.60
C GLN A 136 14.41 -4.99 -9.29
N GLN A 137 13.34 -4.72 -8.54
CA GLN A 137 12.29 -5.70 -8.26
C GLN A 137 11.62 -6.20 -9.56
N LEU A 138 11.32 -5.29 -10.49
CA LEU A 138 10.73 -5.66 -11.78
C LEU A 138 11.69 -6.53 -12.61
N GLN A 139 12.98 -6.19 -12.66
CA GLN A 139 13.98 -7.00 -13.37
C GLN A 139 14.13 -8.39 -12.73
N MET A 140 14.12 -8.47 -11.40
CA MET A 140 14.12 -9.73 -10.66
C MET A 140 12.91 -10.59 -11.04
N LEU A 141 11.69 -10.04 -11.03
CA LEU A 141 10.47 -10.76 -11.40
C LEU A 141 10.49 -11.21 -12.88
N LYS A 142 10.99 -10.36 -13.79
CA LYS A 142 11.19 -10.73 -15.21
C LYS A 142 12.20 -11.87 -15.37
N HIS A 143 13.26 -11.88 -14.58
CA HIS A 143 14.26 -12.95 -14.57
C HIS A 143 13.66 -14.25 -14.00
N MET A 144 12.96 -14.16 -12.87
CA MET A 144 12.30 -15.27 -12.19
C MET A 144 11.29 -16.00 -13.08
N ARG A 145 10.53 -15.25 -13.90
CA ARG A 145 9.55 -15.82 -14.84
C ARG A 145 10.15 -16.80 -15.86
N LYS A 146 11.47 -16.78 -16.06
CA LYS A 146 12.17 -17.70 -16.99
C LYS A 146 12.32 -19.11 -16.44
N PHE A 147 12.07 -19.33 -15.16
CA PHE A 147 12.23 -20.64 -14.50
C PHE A 147 10.91 -21.40 -14.36
N HIS A 148 10.99 -22.68 -14.01
CA HIS A 148 9.83 -23.53 -13.76
C HIS A 148 9.02 -23.01 -12.55
N PRO A 149 7.67 -23.13 -12.52
CA PRO A 149 6.86 -22.66 -11.39
C PRO A 149 7.35 -23.12 -10.01
N ASP A 150 7.80 -24.36 -9.87
CA ASP A 150 8.36 -24.87 -8.59
C ASP A 150 9.65 -24.16 -8.16
N ASP A 151 10.42 -23.64 -9.11
CA ASP A 151 11.62 -22.85 -8.82
C ASP A 151 11.23 -21.40 -8.50
N GLN A 152 10.22 -20.86 -9.18
CA GLN A 152 9.66 -19.55 -8.86
C GLN A 152 9.14 -19.50 -7.42
N SER A 153 8.40 -20.53 -6.99
CA SER A 153 7.91 -20.65 -5.61
C SER A 153 9.04 -20.68 -4.58
N GLU A 154 10.12 -21.42 -4.84
CA GLU A 154 11.28 -21.47 -3.94
C GLU A 154 12.00 -20.11 -3.86
N ILE A 155 12.15 -19.42 -5.00
CA ILE A 155 12.74 -18.07 -5.07
C ILE A 155 11.89 -17.10 -4.24
N LEU A 156 10.57 -17.12 -4.41
CA LEU A 156 9.64 -16.28 -3.66
C LEU A 156 9.66 -16.57 -2.16
N GLU A 157 9.70 -17.84 -1.76
CA GLU A 157 9.77 -18.22 -0.34
C GLU A 157 11.10 -17.81 0.30
N LYS A 158 12.21 -17.88 -0.45
CA LYS A 158 13.50 -17.34 0.00
C LYS A 158 13.49 -15.83 0.13
N LEU A 159 12.89 -15.12 -0.83
CA LEU A 159 12.71 -13.68 -0.76
C LEU A 159 11.87 -13.28 0.45
N ARG A 160 10.75 -13.97 0.70
CA ARG A 160 9.89 -13.75 1.86
C ARG A 160 10.66 -13.87 3.17
N LYS A 161 11.43 -14.95 3.35
CA LYS A 161 12.28 -15.15 4.53
C LYS A 161 13.36 -14.08 4.67
N GLN A 162 13.95 -13.64 3.56
CA GLN A 162 14.94 -12.55 3.57
C GLN A 162 14.30 -11.25 4.08
N MET A 163 13.11 -10.91 3.59
CA MET A 163 12.36 -9.74 4.05
C MET A 163 11.97 -9.86 5.53
N GLU A 164 11.44 -11.01 5.96
CA GLU A 164 11.09 -11.27 7.36
C GLU A 164 12.30 -11.08 8.29
N ASN A 165 13.46 -11.66 7.92
CA ASN A 165 14.71 -11.53 8.69
C ASN A 165 15.24 -10.09 8.74
N ALA A 166 14.99 -9.32 7.69
CA ALA A 166 15.35 -7.91 7.60
C ALA A 166 14.26 -6.98 8.16
N LYS A 167 13.26 -7.50 8.87
CA LYS A 167 12.12 -6.73 9.41
C LYS A 167 11.40 -5.90 8.34
N PHE A 168 11.30 -6.45 7.14
CA PHE A 168 10.67 -5.83 5.98
C PHE A 168 11.35 -4.53 5.49
N ASP A 169 12.67 -4.41 5.69
CA ASP A 169 13.47 -3.38 5.02
C ASP A 169 13.31 -3.48 3.50
N ASN A 170 13.00 -2.36 2.86
CA ASN A 170 12.81 -2.24 1.41
C ASN A 170 14.03 -2.74 0.61
N ASN A 171 15.25 -2.59 1.13
CA ASN A 171 16.47 -3.09 0.50
C ASN A 171 16.51 -4.62 0.44
N ALA A 172 15.83 -5.31 1.34
CA ALA A 172 15.77 -6.76 1.41
C ALA A 172 14.76 -7.36 0.41
N ALA A 173 14.00 -6.53 -0.32
CA ALA A 173 12.99 -6.97 -1.28
C ALA A 173 13.56 -7.27 -2.70
N VAL A 174 14.88 -7.43 -2.83
CA VAL A 174 15.55 -7.74 -4.11
C VAL A 174 16.49 -8.94 -3.95
N LEU A 175 16.47 -9.83 -4.94
CA LEU A 175 17.47 -10.86 -5.18
C LEU A 175 18.18 -10.59 -6.50
N THR A 176 19.50 -10.70 -6.50
CA THR A 176 20.30 -10.62 -7.72
C THR A 176 20.14 -11.90 -8.55
N SER A 177 20.45 -11.82 -9.84
CA SER A 177 20.45 -13.00 -10.72
C SER A 177 21.34 -14.14 -10.22
N SER A 178 22.48 -13.81 -9.59
CA SER A 178 23.38 -14.83 -9.02
C SER A 178 22.75 -15.51 -7.80
N GLN A 179 22.08 -14.76 -6.92
CA GLN A 179 21.36 -15.34 -5.78
C GLN A 179 20.21 -16.26 -6.25
N ILE A 180 19.47 -15.85 -7.28
CA ILE A 180 18.42 -16.69 -7.88
C ILE A 180 19.00 -18.00 -8.43
N GLN A 181 20.11 -17.93 -9.17
CA GLN A 181 20.77 -19.13 -9.70
C GLN A 181 21.29 -20.05 -8.59
N GLU A 182 21.79 -19.48 -7.50
CA GLU A 182 22.27 -20.24 -6.35
C GLU A 182 21.12 -21.00 -5.66
N ILE A 183 19.94 -20.37 -5.51
CA ILE A 183 18.73 -21.00 -4.95
C ILE A 183 18.36 -22.23 -5.78
N ILE A 184 18.30 -22.09 -7.10
CA ILE A 184 17.93 -23.16 -8.02
C ILE A 184 18.97 -24.29 -7.97
N ARG A 185 20.26 -23.94 -7.99
CA ARG A 185 21.35 -24.93 -7.94
C ARG A 185 21.32 -25.76 -6.66
N LYS A 186 21.08 -25.11 -5.51
CA LYS A 186 20.99 -25.80 -4.21
C LYS A 186 19.85 -26.81 -4.17
N LYS A 187 18.70 -26.49 -4.80
CA LYS A 187 17.58 -27.43 -4.96
C LYS A 187 17.96 -28.65 -5.80
N SER A 188 18.61 -28.48 -6.94
CA SER A 188 19.04 -29.60 -7.80
C SER A 188 20.08 -30.51 -7.14
N SER A 189 20.80 -30.04 -6.12
CA SER A 189 21.84 -30.79 -5.40
C SER A 189 21.34 -31.60 -4.20
N LEU A 190 20.06 -31.50 -3.82
CA LEU A 190 19.47 -32.33 -2.76
C LEU A 190 19.17 -33.72 -3.34
N PRO A 191 19.83 -34.80 -2.88
CA PRO A 191 19.56 -36.15 -3.39
C PRO A 191 18.18 -36.61 -2.91
N PHE A 192 17.41 -37.24 -3.82
CA PHE A 192 16.25 -38.06 -3.47
C PHE A 192 16.71 -39.16 -2.48
N THR A 193 16.43 -38.98 -1.20
CA THR A 193 16.54 -40.06 -0.23
C THR A 193 15.38 -41.02 -0.46
N ASN A 194 15.60 -42.02 -1.31
CA ASN A 194 14.76 -43.21 -1.37
C ASN A 194 14.81 -43.91 -0.01
N ALA A 195 13.78 -43.72 0.81
CA ALA A 195 13.51 -44.59 1.94
C ALA A 195 12.92 -45.89 1.38
N ARG A 196 13.65 -46.98 1.58
CA ARG A 196 13.25 -48.36 1.27
C ARG A 196 12.64 -48.99 2.51
#